data_AF-A0A7C1H0L0-F1
#
_entry.id   AF-A0A7C1H0L0-F1
#
_cell.length_a   1.000
_cell.length_b   1.000
_cell.length_c   1.000
_cell.angle_alpha   90.00
_cell.angle_beta   90.00
_cell.angle_gamma   90.00
#
_symmetry.space_group_name_H-M   'P 1'
#
loop_
_entity.id
_entity.type
_entity.pdbx_description
1 polymer ?
#
loop_
_entity_poly.entity_id
_entity_poly.type
_entity_poly.pdbx_seq_one_letter_code
_entity_poly.pdbx_strand_id
1 'polypeptide(L)'
;ERLDSENAPGALIIAPGAMVEGDLYTVCGVEEIDVGQEISRIEDLISIAKKRGVPVVAIHIEGGFTSPDNDPRHSFDLLMPKADYIILVSPEGPSEYFTVLSEETGIQLLVVDKAERIVDALDQLFSMGGS
;
A
#
# COMPACT_ATOMS: atom_id res chain seq x y z
N GLU A 1 12.00 -10.83 3.01
CA GLU A 1 10.72 -11.55 2.89
C GLU A 1 10.83 -12.80 2.02
N ARG A 2 9.77 -13.64 1.93
CA ARG A 2 9.77 -14.95 1.22
C ARG A 2 9.14 -14.90 -0.18
N LEU A 3 9.13 -13.74 -0.84
CA LEU A 3 8.66 -13.62 -2.23
C LEU A 3 9.45 -14.53 -3.17
N ASP A 4 10.68 -14.91 -2.79
CA ASP A 4 11.54 -15.74 -3.63
C ASP A 4 11.38 -17.26 -3.53
N SER A 5 10.49 -17.77 -2.65
CA SER A 5 10.36 -19.20 -2.38
C SER A 5 9.28 -19.91 -3.23
N GLU A 6 9.33 -21.25 -3.32
CA GLU A 6 8.32 -22.07 -4.02
C GLU A 6 6.89 -21.92 -3.45
N ASN A 7 6.76 -21.47 -2.19
CA ASN A 7 5.50 -21.09 -1.56
C ASN A 7 5.37 -19.56 -1.49
N ALA A 8 5.59 -18.87 -2.61
CA ALA A 8 5.42 -17.42 -2.68
C ALA A 8 3.96 -17.03 -2.36
N PRO A 9 3.73 -15.91 -1.64
CA PRO A 9 2.39 -15.44 -1.35
C PRO A 9 1.65 -15.06 -2.64
N GLY A 10 0.32 -15.21 -2.63
CA GLY A 10 -0.54 -14.89 -3.78
C GLY A 10 -0.71 -13.39 -4.06
N ALA A 11 -0.24 -12.52 -3.16
CA ALA A 11 -0.20 -11.07 -3.32
C ALA A 11 0.86 -10.45 -2.42
N LEU A 12 1.38 -9.29 -2.82
CA LEU A 12 2.18 -8.40 -1.97
C LEU A 12 1.28 -7.25 -1.48
N ILE A 13 1.09 -7.15 -0.17
CA ILE A 13 0.37 -6.04 0.45
C ILE A 13 1.39 -5.01 0.95
N ILE A 14 1.25 -3.76 0.52
CA ILE A 14 2.04 -2.64 1.03
C ILE A 14 1.12 -1.64 1.75
N ALA A 15 1.55 -1.15 2.90
CA ALA A 15 0.84 -0.13 3.68
C ALA A 15 1.71 1.14 3.76
N PRO A 16 1.82 1.91 2.65
CA PRO A 16 2.59 3.14 2.66
C PRO A 16 2.00 4.10 3.69
N GLY A 17 2.86 4.79 4.46
CA GLY A 17 2.45 5.73 5.50
C GLY A 17 2.25 5.13 6.91
N ALA A 18 2.52 3.83 7.12
CA ALA A 18 2.61 3.27 8.45
C ALA A 18 3.91 3.72 9.15
N MET A 19 3.77 4.59 10.16
CA MET A 19 4.79 5.05 11.11
C MET A 19 6.11 5.55 10.50
N VAL A 20 6.12 6.84 10.18
CA VAL A 20 7.35 7.65 10.12
C VAL A 20 7.40 8.45 11.44
N GLU A 21 8.53 8.45 12.16
CA GLU A 21 8.92 9.46 13.15
C GLU A 21 10.18 10.15 12.62
N GLY A 22 10.05 11.31 11.96
CA GLY A 22 11.20 12.00 11.35
C GLY A 22 11.75 11.27 10.13
N ASP A 23 13.05 10.97 10.10
CA ASP A 23 13.68 10.20 9.01
C ASP A 23 13.62 8.68 9.26
N LEU A 24 12.88 8.22 10.27
CA LEU A 24 12.86 6.83 10.72
C LEU A 24 11.46 6.21 10.55
N TYR A 25 11.38 5.08 9.85
CA TYR A 25 10.24 4.17 9.92
C TYR A 25 10.37 3.31 11.16
N THR A 26 9.32 3.22 11.96
CA THR A 26 9.25 2.22 13.03
C THR A 26 8.53 0.97 12.50
N VAL A 27 9.30 -0.02 12.05
CA VAL A 27 8.71 -1.31 11.65
C VAL A 27 8.28 -2.07 12.90
N CYS A 28 6.98 -2.37 13.00
CA CYS A 28 6.37 -3.15 14.08
C CYS A 28 6.63 -2.62 15.51
N GLY A 29 6.92 -1.32 15.69
CA GLY A 29 7.16 -0.73 17.01
C GLY A 29 8.54 -1.05 17.62
N VAL A 30 9.49 -1.59 16.86
CA VAL A 30 10.75 -2.14 17.41
C VAL A 30 12.02 -1.69 16.67
N GLU A 31 11.98 -1.47 15.36
CA GLU A 31 13.16 -1.08 14.57
C GLU A 31 12.96 0.26 13.84
N GLU A 32 13.86 1.20 14.09
CA GLU A 32 13.98 2.47 13.37
C GLU A 32 14.79 2.25 12.07
N ILE A 33 14.19 2.49 10.91
CA ILE A 33 14.82 2.33 9.58
C ILE A 33 14.80 3.66 8.83
N ASP A 34 15.91 4.07 8.22
CA ASP A 34 15.94 5.26 7.37
C ASP A 34 14.85 5.24 6.28
N VAL A 35 14.17 6.38 6.08
CA VAL A 35 13.06 6.48 5.13
C VAL A 35 13.46 6.11 3.69
N GLY A 36 14.64 6.55 3.24
CA GLY A 36 15.15 6.22 1.91
C GLY A 36 15.52 4.74 1.78
N GLN A 37 16.08 4.16 2.83
CA GLN A 37 16.39 2.73 2.87
C GLN A 37 15.13 1.87 2.80
N GLU A 38 14.08 2.25 3.53
CA GLU A 38 12.81 1.51 3.52
C GLU A 38 12.08 1.64 2.19
N ILE A 39 12.04 2.85 1.59
CA ILE A 39 11.51 3.04 0.23
C ILE A 39 12.24 2.13 -0.75
N SER A 40 13.57 2.09 -0.72
CA SER A 40 14.36 1.23 -1.62
C SER A 40 14.03 -0.24 -1.44
N ARG A 41 13.89 -0.69 -0.18
CA ARG A 41 13.52 -2.07 0.15
C ARG A 41 12.13 -2.43 -0.38
N ILE A 42 11.15 -1.56 -0.19
CA ILE A 42 9.77 -1.77 -0.69
C ILE A 42 9.78 -1.80 -2.23
N GLU A 43 10.53 -0.93 -2.90
CA GLU A 43 10.66 -0.92 -4.36
C GLU A 43 11.25 -2.23 -4.90
N ASP A 44 12.25 -2.80 -4.22
CA ASP A 44 12.81 -4.09 -4.56
C ASP A 44 11.78 -5.21 -4.44
N LEU A 45 10.95 -5.21 -3.40
CA LEU A 45 9.87 -6.19 -3.22
C LEU A 45 8.80 -6.05 -4.29
N ILE A 46 8.41 -4.82 -4.64
CA ILE A 46 7.48 -4.55 -5.74
C ILE A 46 8.07 -5.08 -7.05
N SER A 47 9.36 -4.85 -7.30
CA SER A 47 10.06 -5.36 -8.49
C SER A 47 10.03 -6.89 -8.56
N ILE A 48 10.28 -7.57 -7.45
CA ILE A 48 10.24 -9.04 -7.36
C ILE A 48 8.81 -9.55 -7.58
N ALA A 49 7.81 -8.93 -6.94
CA ALA A 49 6.40 -9.30 -7.08
C ALA A 49 5.94 -9.18 -8.54
N LYS A 50 6.21 -8.04 -9.20
CA LYS A 50 5.89 -7.82 -10.61
C LYS A 50 6.55 -8.82 -11.54
N LYS A 51 7.84 -9.13 -11.32
CA LYS A 51 8.57 -10.14 -12.13
C LYS A 51 7.95 -11.54 -12.02
N ARG A 52 7.30 -11.85 -10.90
CA ARG A 52 6.65 -13.14 -10.64
C ARG A 52 5.17 -13.16 -11.00
N GLY A 53 4.62 -12.05 -11.49
CA GLY A 53 3.18 -11.92 -11.73
C GLY A 53 2.35 -11.96 -10.44
N VAL A 54 2.96 -11.63 -9.30
CA VAL A 54 2.27 -11.49 -8.02
C VAL A 54 1.70 -10.08 -7.93
N PRO A 55 0.38 -9.91 -7.74
CA PRO A 55 -0.25 -8.60 -7.67
C PRO A 55 0.22 -7.82 -6.45
N VAL A 56 0.41 -6.51 -6.62
CA VAL A 56 0.78 -5.55 -5.59
C VAL A 56 -0.46 -4.74 -5.20
N VAL A 57 -0.86 -4.81 -3.94
CA VAL A 57 -2.01 -4.08 -3.40
C VAL A 57 -1.52 -3.07 -2.37
N ALA A 58 -1.75 -1.79 -2.62
CA ALA A 58 -1.52 -0.73 -1.63
C ALA A 58 -2.76 -0.55 -0.76
N ILE A 59 -2.58 -0.46 0.56
CA ILE A 59 -3.67 -0.23 1.51
C ILE A 59 -3.38 1.04 2.32
N HIS A 60 -4.37 1.92 2.43
CA HIS A 60 -4.31 3.08 3.30
C HIS A 60 -5.61 3.25 4.11
N ILE A 61 -5.48 3.70 5.35
CA ILE A 61 -6.61 4.01 6.24
C ILE A 61 -6.55 5.51 6.56
N GLU A 62 -7.49 6.29 6.02
CA GLU A 62 -7.58 7.72 6.30
C GLU A 62 -7.93 7.94 7.78
N GLY A 63 -7.35 8.99 8.38
CA GLY A 63 -7.54 9.28 9.81
C GLY A 63 -6.85 8.28 10.75
N GLY A 64 -5.97 7.42 10.23
CA GLY A 64 -5.02 6.64 11.04
C GLY A 64 -4.01 7.54 11.77
N PHE A 65 -3.00 6.95 12.42
CA PHE A 65 -1.98 7.68 13.17
C PHE A 65 -1.17 8.65 12.28
N THR A 66 -1.66 9.88 12.12
CA THR A 66 -0.93 10.97 11.48
C THR A 66 -0.26 11.79 12.58
N SER A 67 1.08 11.78 12.59
CA SER A 67 1.83 12.74 13.41
C SER A 67 1.91 14.06 12.63
N PRO A 68 1.72 15.23 13.26
CA PRO A 68 1.89 16.52 12.61
C PRO A 68 3.30 16.73 12.05
N ASP A 69 4.28 15.96 12.51
CA ASP A 69 5.66 16.00 12.03
C ASP A 69 5.92 15.14 10.79
N ASN A 70 4.94 14.32 10.34
CA ASN A 70 5.15 13.29 9.32
C ASN A 70 4.03 13.30 8.26
N ASP A 71 4.32 13.90 7.10
CA ASP A 71 3.44 13.91 5.93
C ASP A 71 3.67 12.64 5.08
N PRO A 72 2.70 11.69 5.02
CA PRO A 72 2.87 10.44 4.27
C PRO A 72 2.84 10.64 2.74
N ARG A 73 2.55 11.85 2.24
CA ARG A 73 2.48 12.15 0.80
C ARG A 73 3.72 11.72 0.04
N HIS A 74 4.91 11.91 0.62
CA HIS A 74 6.14 11.49 -0.06
C HIS A 74 6.18 9.98 -0.33
N SER A 75 5.77 9.16 0.64
CA SER A 75 5.66 7.70 0.44
C SER A 75 4.56 7.34 -0.55
N PHE A 76 3.44 8.07 -0.56
CA PHE A 76 2.35 7.83 -1.48
C PHE A 76 2.77 8.08 -2.92
N ASP A 77 3.37 9.24 -3.19
CA ASP A 77 3.82 9.66 -4.52
C ASP A 77 4.83 8.67 -5.12
N LEU A 78 5.66 8.05 -4.28
CA LEU A 78 6.69 7.10 -4.73
C LEU A 78 6.16 5.67 -4.90
N LEU A 79 5.31 5.21 -3.99
CA LEU A 79 4.97 3.78 -3.88
C LEU A 79 3.59 3.45 -4.44
N MET A 80 2.57 4.30 -4.26
CA MET A 80 1.21 4.00 -4.69
C MET A 80 1.06 3.90 -6.22
N PRO A 81 1.71 4.75 -7.05
CA PRO A 81 1.72 4.58 -8.51
C PRO A 81 2.35 3.26 -8.99
N LYS A 82 3.02 2.52 -8.11
CA LYS A 82 3.66 1.24 -8.43
C LYS A 82 2.78 0.05 -8.08
N ALA A 83 1.64 0.24 -7.41
CA ALA A 83 0.69 -0.83 -7.11
C ALA A 83 -0.18 -1.17 -8.33
N ASP A 84 -0.77 -2.36 -8.32
CA ASP A 84 -1.78 -2.76 -9.30
C ASP A 84 -3.19 -2.35 -8.83
N TYR A 85 -3.39 -2.29 -7.50
CA TYR A 85 -4.65 -1.92 -6.85
C TYR A 85 -4.40 -1.05 -5.61
N ILE A 86 -5.32 -0.14 -5.32
CA ILE A 86 -5.36 0.62 -4.07
C ILE A 86 -6.65 0.28 -3.32
N ILE A 87 -6.55 -0.13 -2.07
CA ILE A 87 -7.66 -0.22 -1.12
C ILE A 87 -7.56 0.97 -0.17
N LEU A 88 -8.55 1.86 -0.23
CA LEU A 88 -8.67 3.01 0.64
C LEU A 88 -9.79 2.79 1.64
N VAL A 89 -9.46 2.84 2.93
CA VAL A 89 -10.48 2.94 3.98
C VAL A 89 -10.73 4.42 4.25
N SER A 90 -11.89 4.91 3.80
CA SER A 90 -12.34 6.27 4.07
C SER A 90 -13.87 6.32 4.28
N PRO A 91 -14.34 6.68 5.49
CA PRO A 91 -15.77 6.84 5.75
C PRO A 91 -16.44 7.92 4.89
N GLU A 92 -15.69 8.96 4.52
CA GLU A 92 -16.20 10.13 3.79
C GLU A 92 -15.95 10.03 2.27
N GLY A 93 -15.35 8.93 1.81
CA GLY A 93 -14.94 8.75 0.43
C GLY A 93 -13.53 9.28 0.14
N PRO A 94 -12.99 9.02 -1.07
CA PRO A 94 -11.60 9.36 -1.38
C PRO A 94 -11.39 10.87 -1.39
N SER A 95 -10.28 11.33 -0.82
CA SER A 95 -9.82 12.70 -1.02
C SER A 95 -9.47 12.98 -2.49
N GLU A 96 -9.35 14.27 -2.84
CA GLU A 96 -8.96 14.71 -4.19
C GLU A 96 -7.65 14.05 -4.62
N TYR A 97 -6.70 13.88 -3.69
CA TYR A 97 -5.42 13.21 -3.94
C TYR A 97 -5.61 11.79 -4.51
N PHE A 98 -6.38 10.93 -3.83
CA PHE A 98 -6.58 9.54 -4.28
C PHE A 98 -7.39 9.47 -5.57
N THR A 99 -8.33 10.40 -5.74
CA THR A 99 -9.12 10.52 -6.97
C THR A 99 -8.21 10.83 -8.16
N VAL A 100 -7.39 11.87 -8.06
CA VAL A 100 -6.42 12.27 -9.10
C VAL A 100 -5.41 11.15 -9.37
N LEU A 101 -4.86 10.54 -8.31
CA LEU A 101 -3.91 9.45 -8.45
C LEU A 101 -4.49 8.28 -9.26
N SER A 102 -5.73 7.87 -8.98
CA SER A 102 -6.40 6.80 -9.71
C SER A 102 -6.64 7.16 -11.18
N GLU A 103 -7.09 8.40 -11.44
CA GLU A 103 -7.34 8.89 -12.80
C GLU A 103 -6.06 8.99 -13.64
N GLU A 104 -4.96 9.51 -13.07
CA GLU A 104 -3.69 9.72 -13.78
C GLU A 104 -2.93 8.42 -14.04
N THR A 105 -2.95 7.49 -13.08
CA THR A 105 -2.21 6.23 -13.18
C THR A 105 -3.02 5.11 -13.80
N GLY A 106 -4.35 5.23 -13.82
CA GLY A 106 -5.27 4.16 -14.20
C GLY A 106 -5.36 3.02 -13.17
N ILE A 107 -4.74 3.17 -12.00
CA ILE A 107 -4.79 2.18 -10.93
C ILE A 107 -6.20 2.12 -10.36
N GLN A 108 -6.71 0.90 -10.19
CA GLN A 108 -8.04 0.70 -9.65
C GLN A 108 -8.05 1.05 -8.16
N LEU A 109 -8.89 2.03 -7.81
CA LEU A 109 -9.15 2.47 -6.44
C LEU A 109 -10.44 1.83 -5.92
N LEU A 110 -10.30 1.01 -4.88
CA LEU A 110 -11.41 0.42 -4.12
C LEU A 110 -11.56 1.17 -2.80
N VAL A 111 -12.71 1.81 -2.59
CA VAL A 111 -12.98 2.57 -1.38
C VAL A 111 -13.95 1.80 -0.50
N VAL A 112 -13.58 1.63 0.77
CA VAL A 112 -14.45 1.05 1.81
C VAL A 112 -14.59 2.03 2.97
N ASP A 113 -15.73 1.99 3.66
CA ASP A 113 -16.05 2.93 4.72
C ASP A 113 -15.39 2.57 6.08
N LYS A 114 -14.98 1.31 6.27
CA LYS A 114 -14.42 0.79 7.53
C LYS A 114 -13.34 -0.27 7.30
N ALA A 115 -12.40 -0.36 8.24
CA ALA A 115 -11.28 -1.32 8.17
C ALA A 115 -11.75 -2.79 8.13
N GLU A 116 -12.87 -3.11 8.79
CA GLU A 116 -13.50 -4.43 8.78
C GLU A 116 -13.87 -4.90 7.36
N ARG A 117 -14.07 -3.95 6.43
CA ARG A 117 -14.47 -4.22 5.04
C ARG A 117 -13.29 -4.41 4.09
N ILE A 118 -12.05 -4.32 4.58
CA ILE A 118 -10.85 -4.59 3.76
C ILE A 118 -10.91 -6.01 3.20
N VAL A 119 -11.39 -6.98 4.00
CA VAL A 119 -11.52 -8.38 3.56
C VAL A 119 -12.47 -8.49 2.37
N ASP A 120 -13.58 -7.77 2.38
CA ASP A 120 -14.53 -7.76 1.26
C ASP A 120 -13.91 -7.19 -0.02
N ALA A 121 -13.08 -6.15 0.11
CA ALA A 121 -12.35 -5.56 -1.02
C ALA A 121 -11.31 -6.53 -1.59
N LEU A 122 -10.60 -7.26 -0.73
CA LEU A 122 -9.66 -8.31 -1.15
C LEU A 122 -10.39 -9.47 -1.85
N ASP A 123 -11.53 -9.91 -1.32
CA ASP A 123 -12.35 -10.95 -1.94
C ASP A 123 -12.82 -10.52 -3.34
N GLN A 124 -13.22 -9.26 -3.52
CA GLN A 124 -13.58 -8.72 -4.83
C GLN A 124 -12.40 -8.78 -5.80
N LEU A 125 -11.20 -8.36 -5.37
CA LEU A 125 -9.99 -8.38 -6.20
C LEU A 125 -9.63 -9.81 -6.65
N PHE A 126 -9.59 -10.76 -5.72
CA PHE A 126 -9.13 -12.12 -6.02
C PHE A 126 -10.20 -13.03 -6.62
N SER A 127 -11.48 -12.71 -6.45
CA SER A 127 -12.57 -13.41 -7.14
C SER A 127 -12.64 -13.06 -8.64
N MET A 128 -12.16 -11.88 -9.04
CA MET A 128 -12.14 -11.44 -10.44
C MET A 128 -10.97 -12.04 -11.25
N GLY A 129 -9.94 -12.57 -10.59
CA GLY A 129 -8.78 -13.22 -11.22
C GLY A 129 -8.92 -14.72 -11.49
N GLY A 130 -10.05 -15.33 -11.11
CA GLY A 130 -10.37 -16.74 -11.35
C GLY A 130 -11.29 -16.92 -12.56
N SER A 131 -10.79 -16.73 -13.77
CA SER A 131 -11.48 -17.09 -15.03
C SER A 131 -10.49 -17.41 -16.13
#